data_AF-A0A9X7G4C0-F1
#
_entry.id   AF-A0A9X7G4C0-F1
#
_cell.length_a   1.000
_cell.length_b   1.000
_cell.length_c   1.000
_cell.angle_alpha   90.00
_cell.angle_beta   90.00
_cell.angle_gamma   90.00
#
_symmetry.space_group_name_H-M   'P 1'
#
loop_
_entity.id
_entity.type
_entity.pdbx_description
1 polymer ?
#
loop_
_entity_poly.entity_id
_entity_poly.type
_entity_poly.pdbx_seq_one_letter_code
_entity_poly.pdbx_strand_id
1 'polypeptide(L)'
;YEAYENLGDIENQRKLGLAFVLKDDFTYYEKLKVLYDPSSWLEIREYILSTFESTAYRSHMYESILILERLPNKLLAYCQTHPATILHLYKSLLPDYPSETHQIFITHMQDLAQMAQNRKMYKNICQTIQTYQRVGDESLVQEFIEQLKQTYHKRPAFLDELKKISNSSTPI
;
A
#
# COMPACT_ATOMS: atom_id res chain seq x y z
N TYR A 1 -12.49 19.87 -20.60
CA TYR A 1 -11.29 20.38 -19.93
C TYR A 1 -10.42 21.11 -20.93
N GLU A 2 -9.98 20.42 -21.99
CA GLU A 2 -9.14 20.98 -23.07
C GLU A 2 -9.71 22.27 -23.69
N ALA A 3 -11.03 22.39 -23.85
CA ALA A 3 -11.63 23.65 -24.30
C ALA A 3 -11.33 24.83 -23.36
N TYR A 4 -11.40 24.62 -22.04
CA TYR A 4 -11.07 25.65 -21.05
C TYR A 4 -9.56 25.91 -20.96
N GLU A 5 -8.74 24.86 -21.17
CA GLU A 5 -7.27 24.97 -21.30
C GLU A 5 -6.90 25.89 -22.48
N ASN A 6 -7.49 25.66 -23.65
CA ASN A 6 -7.26 26.46 -24.84
C ASN A 6 -7.76 27.92 -24.71
N LEU A 7 -8.79 28.15 -23.89
CA LEU A 7 -9.33 29.48 -23.63
C LEU A 7 -8.61 30.22 -22.48
N GLY A 8 -7.66 29.57 -21.79
CA GLY A 8 -7.01 30.12 -20.59
C GLY A 8 -7.98 30.30 -19.42
N ASP A 9 -9.12 29.62 -19.42
CA ASP A 9 -10.15 29.71 -18.39
C ASP A 9 -9.76 28.82 -17.19
N ILE A 10 -8.94 29.38 -16.30
CA ILE A 10 -8.38 28.66 -15.16
C ILE A 10 -9.48 28.23 -14.16
N GLU A 11 -10.52 29.04 -13.98
CA GLU A 11 -11.58 28.75 -13.01
C GLU A 11 -12.37 27.50 -13.42
N ASN A 12 -12.81 27.42 -14.68
CA ASN A 12 -13.52 26.25 -15.17
C ASN A 12 -12.61 25.03 -15.32
N GLN A 13 -11.32 25.21 -15.62
CA GLN A 13 -10.35 24.11 -15.58
C GLN A 13 -10.22 23.53 -14.18
N ARG A 14 -10.06 24.37 -13.15
CA ARG A 14 -9.97 23.93 -11.75
C ARG A 14 -11.23 23.17 -11.34
N LYS A 15 -12.41 23.72 -11.60
CA LYS A 15 -13.69 23.09 -11.28
C LYS A 15 -13.86 21.71 -11.94
N LEU A 16 -13.60 21.63 -13.24
CA LEU A 16 -13.78 20.39 -13.99
C LEU A 16 -12.68 19.36 -13.67
N GLY A 17 -11.43 19.80 -13.51
CA GLY A 17 -10.31 18.94 -13.12
C GLY A 17 -10.55 18.31 -11.75
N LEU A 18 -11.00 19.09 -10.76
CA LEU A 18 -11.39 18.58 -9.45
C LEU A 18 -12.51 17.53 -9.56
N ALA A 19 -13.54 17.81 -10.35
CA ALA A 19 -14.65 16.86 -10.54
C ALA A 19 -14.19 15.53 -11.19
N PHE A 20 -13.17 15.55 -12.05
CA PHE A 20 -12.60 14.34 -12.64
C PHE A 20 -11.72 13.58 -11.66
N VAL A 21 -10.86 14.28 -10.91
CA VAL A 21 -10.06 13.66 -9.84
C VAL A 21 -10.94 12.94 -8.84
N LEU A 22 -12.02 13.58 -8.37
CA LEU A 22 -12.97 12.98 -7.42
C LEU A 22 -13.81 11.83 -8.03
N LYS A 23 -13.75 11.62 -9.34
CA LYS A 23 -14.33 10.48 -10.06
C LYS A 23 -13.28 9.46 -10.49
N ASP A 24 -12.15 9.46 -9.79
CA ASP A 24 -11.04 8.52 -9.97
C ASP A 24 -10.28 8.62 -11.32
N ASP A 25 -10.31 9.77 -11.98
CA ASP A 25 -9.46 10.02 -13.16
C ASP A 25 -8.14 10.70 -12.78
N PHE A 26 -7.08 9.90 -12.61
CA PHE A 26 -5.77 10.39 -12.13
C PHE A 26 -5.09 11.31 -13.14
N THR A 27 -5.47 11.20 -14.42
CA THR A 27 -4.93 12.00 -15.53
C THR A 27 -5.06 13.50 -15.26
N TYR A 28 -6.05 13.90 -14.47
CA TYR A 28 -6.32 15.29 -14.14
C TYR A 28 -5.68 15.75 -12.83
N TYR A 29 -5.06 14.88 -12.03
CA TYR A 29 -4.51 15.28 -10.73
C TYR A 29 -3.35 16.27 -10.86
N GLU A 30 -2.32 15.93 -11.63
CA GLU A 30 -1.19 16.83 -11.86
C GLU A 30 -1.60 18.07 -12.66
N LYS A 31 -2.51 17.91 -13.64
CA LYS A 31 -3.08 19.03 -14.38
C LYS A 31 -3.81 20.01 -13.47
N LEU A 32 -4.57 19.51 -12.49
CA LEU A 32 -5.23 20.34 -11.49
C LEU A 32 -4.21 21.01 -10.58
N LYS A 33 -3.19 20.28 -10.11
CA LYS A 33 -2.14 20.77 -9.22
C LYS A 33 -1.42 22.00 -9.77
N VAL A 34 -1.02 21.97 -11.04
CA VAL A 34 -0.27 23.09 -11.66
C VAL A 34 -1.10 24.37 -11.81
N LEU A 35 -2.43 24.30 -11.67
CA LEU A 35 -3.29 25.48 -11.71
C LEU A 35 -3.31 26.24 -10.38
N TYR A 36 -2.68 25.74 -9.31
CA TYR A 36 -2.63 26.39 -8.01
C TYR A 36 -1.19 26.74 -7.65
N ASP A 37 -1.02 27.84 -6.90
CA ASP A 37 0.24 28.07 -6.21
C ASP A 37 0.42 27.02 -5.08
N PRO A 38 1.64 26.79 -4.60
CA PRO A 38 1.91 25.75 -3.62
C PRO A 38 1.10 25.86 -2.33
N SER A 39 0.75 27.08 -1.87
CA SER A 39 0.02 27.28 -0.62
C SER A 39 -1.45 26.92 -0.78
N SER A 40 -2.11 27.44 -1.83
CA SER A 40 -3.50 27.12 -2.15
C SER A 40 -3.68 25.63 -2.49
N TRP A 41 -2.67 25.00 -3.09
CA TRP A 41 -2.73 23.57 -3.43
C TRP A 41 -2.89 22.67 -2.19
N LEU A 42 -2.28 23.04 -1.06
CA LEU A 42 -2.37 22.22 0.16
C LEU A 42 -3.82 22.06 0.62
N GLU A 43 -4.61 23.14 0.59
CA GLU A 43 -6.02 23.10 0.96
C GLU A 43 -6.85 22.24 0.00
N ILE A 44 -6.61 22.38 -1.31
CA ILE A 44 -7.29 21.58 -2.33
C ILE A 44 -6.92 20.10 -2.22
N ARG A 45 -5.64 19.78 -1.99
CA ARG A 45 -5.19 18.41 -1.78
C ARG A 45 -5.83 17.78 -0.55
N GLU A 46 -5.87 18.49 0.59
CA GLU A 46 -6.52 17.97 1.79
C GLU A 46 -8.03 17.79 1.59
N TYR A 47 -8.68 18.68 0.83
CA TYR A 47 -10.07 18.49 0.44
C TYR A 47 -10.27 17.20 -0.38
N ILE A 48 -9.42 16.95 -1.39
CA ILE A 48 -9.46 15.72 -2.19
C ILE A 48 -9.27 14.48 -1.31
N LEU A 49 -8.24 14.49 -0.45
CA LEU A 49 -7.94 13.37 0.44
C LEU A 49 -9.08 13.09 1.42
N SER A 50 -9.62 14.11 2.08
CA SER A 50 -10.75 13.96 3.02
C SER A 50 -12.02 13.45 2.33
N THR A 51 -12.22 13.82 1.05
CA THR A 51 -13.34 13.31 0.26
C THR A 51 -13.21 11.80 0.07
N PHE A 52 -12.03 11.30 -0.31
CA PHE A 52 -11.80 9.85 -0.42
C PHE A 52 -11.90 9.13 0.93
N GLU A 53 -11.33 9.70 2.00
CA GLU A 53 -11.41 9.16 3.36
C GLU A 53 -12.86 9.02 3.87
N SER A 54 -13.76 9.90 3.42
CA SER A 54 -15.19 9.85 3.79
C SER A 54 -16.00 8.78 3.07
N THR A 55 -15.44 8.16 2.03
CA THR A 55 -16.14 7.16 1.22
C THR A 55 -15.84 5.74 1.68
N ALA A 56 -16.84 4.86 1.66
CA ALA A 56 -16.63 3.43 1.93
C ALA A 56 -15.84 2.72 0.81
N TYR A 57 -15.90 3.26 -0.41
CA TYR A 57 -15.17 2.80 -1.57
C TYR A 57 -13.75 3.39 -1.56
N ARG A 58 -12.76 2.55 -1.30
CA ARG A 58 -11.37 3.00 -1.22
C ARG A 58 -10.77 3.04 -2.61
N SER A 59 -10.72 4.24 -3.16
CA SER A 59 -10.18 4.47 -4.48
C SER A 59 -8.67 4.25 -4.54
N HIS A 60 -8.20 3.59 -5.60
CA HIS A 60 -6.79 3.54 -5.99
C HIS A 60 -6.17 4.95 -6.13
N MET A 61 -7.01 5.96 -6.36
CA MET A 61 -6.64 7.38 -6.39
C MET A 61 -5.99 7.83 -5.09
N TYR A 62 -6.55 7.43 -3.95
CA TYR A 62 -6.07 7.86 -2.65
C TYR A 62 -4.63 7.42 -2.42
N GLU A 63 -4.36 6.13 -2.61
CA GLU A 63 -3.01 5.55 -2.50
C GLU A 63 -2.02 6.22 -3.47
N SER A 64 -2.45 6.44 -4.72
CA SER A 64 -1.63 7.10 -5.75
C SER A 64 -1.25 8.52 -5.35
N ILE A 65 -2.21 9.29 -4.81
CA ILE A 65 -1.96 10.65 -4.32
C ILE A 65 -1.00 10.63 -3.13
N LEU A 66 -1.20 9.75 -2.15
CA LEU A 66 -0.31 9.69 -0.98
C LEU A 66 1.14 9.40 -1.37
N ILE A 67 1.36 8.53 -2.35
CA ILE A 67 2.69 8.21 -2.88
C ILE A 67 3.27 9.39 -3.67
N LEU A 68 2.51 9.96 -4.60
CA LEU A 68 2.95 11.07 -5.45
C LEU A 68 3.30 12.31 -4.63
N GLU A 69 2.47 12.65 -3.63
CA GLU A 69 2.63 13.81 -2.78
C GLU A 69 3.59 13.58 -1.60
N ARG A 70 4.17 12.37 -1.49
CA ARG A 70 5.06 11.97 -0.38
C ARG A 70 4.45 12.28 0.98
N LEU A 71 3.31 11.66 1.26
CA LEU A 71 2.56 11.81 2.52
C LEU A 71 2.68 10.52 3.36
N PRO A 72 3.87 10.20 3.89
CA PRO A 72 4.13 8.89 4.47
C PRO A 72 3.35 8.67 5.78
N ASN A 73 3.09 9.73 6.56
CA ASN A 73 2.23 9.66 7.76
C ASN A 73 0.80 9.17 7.44
N LYS A 74 0.17 9.74 6.40
CA LYS A 74 -1.17 9.32 5.96
C LYS A 74 -1.14 7.92 5.36
N LEU A 75 -0.07 7.58 4.63
CA LEU A 75 0.12 6.24 4.07
C LEU A 75 0.24 5.18 5.16
N LEU A 76 0.97 5.47 6.24
CA LEU A 76 1.08 4.60 7.41
C LEU A 76 -0.30 4.38 8.05
N ALA A 77 -1.01 5.47 8.37
CA ALA A 77 -2.33 5.39 8.99
C ALA A 77 -3.33 4.59 8.11
N TYR A 78 -3.22 4.75 6.80
CA TYR A 78 -4.01 4.00 5.84
C TYR A 78 -3.68 2.49 5.84
N CYS A 79 -2.39 2.12 5.91
CA CYS A 79 -1.99 0.71 6.01
C CYS A 79 -2.38 0.09 7.37
N GLN A 80 -2.35 0.85 8.46
CA GLN A 80 -2.78 0.39 9.78
C GLN A 80 -4.28 0.09 9.84
N THR A 81 -5.08 0.93 9.18
CA THR A 81 -6.53 0.74 9.08
C THR A 81 -6.91 -0.35 8.07
N HIS A 82 -6.05 -0.60 7.07
CA HIS A 82 -6.26 -1.61 6.02
C HIS A 82 -5.04 -2.50 5.82
N PRO A 83 -4.74 -3.44 6.75
CA PRO A 83 -3.49 -4.20 6.73
C PRO A 83 -3.21 -4.95 5.42
N ALA A 84 -4.23 -5.35 4.67
CA ALA A 84 -4.06 -6.02 3.37
C ALA A 84 -3.33 -5.17 2.32
N THR A 85 -3.41 -3.83 2.40
CA THR A 85 -2.75 -2.95 1.44
C THR A 85 -1.22 -2.94 1.62
N ILE A 86 -0.72 -3.42 2.77
CA ILE A 86 0.71 -3.53 3.00
C ILE A 86 1.38 -4.42 1.95
N LEU A 87 0.65 -5.39 1.37
CA LEU A 87 1.17 -6.32 0.37
C LEU A 87 1.63 -5.65 -0.93
N HIS A 88 1.14 -4.44 -1.23
CA HIS A 88 1.60 -3.65 -2.38
C HIS A 88 2.19 -2.30 -2.00
N LEU A 89 1.91 -1.77 -0.81
CA LEU A 89 2.42 -0.48 -0.35
C LEU A 89 3.72 -0.54 0.47
N TYR A 90 4.19 -1.73 0.87
CA TYR A 90 5.38 -1.88 1.71
C TYR A 90 6.60 -1.12 1.17
N LYS A 91 6.82 -1.09 -0.15
CA LYS A 91 7.98 -0.41 -0.76
C LYS A 91 7.96 1.10 -0.56
N SER A 92 6.77 1.69 -0.54
CA SER A 92 6.59 3.12 -0.36
C SER A 92 6.69 3.52 1.12
N LEU A 93 6.48 2.57 2.04
CA LEU A 93 6.44 2.81 3.48
C LEU A 93 7.75 2.49 4.20
N LEU A 94 8.49 1.48 3.72
CA LEU A 94 9.79 1.06 4.28
C LEU A 94 10.82 2.20 4.46
N PRO A 95 10.96 3.17 3.53
CA PRO A 95 11.96 4.24 3.69
C PRO A 95 11.73 5.13 4.92
N ASP A 96 10.47 5.36 5.28
CA ASP A 96 10.08 6.30 6.34
C ASP A 96 9.68 5.58 7.64
N TYR A 97 9.09 4.38 7.55
CA TYR A 97 8.55 3.60 8.68
C TYR A 97 8.88 2.11 8.57
N PRO A 98 10.16 1.71 8.64
CA PRO A 98 10.55 0.31 8.47
C PRO A 98 9.94 -0.60 9.55
N SER A 99 9.97 -0.16 10.82
CA SER A 99 9.47 -0.92 11.96
C SER A 99 7.95 -1.14 11.88
N GLU A 100 7.19 -0.09 11.59
CA GLU A 100 5.74 -0.16 11.49
C GLU A 100 5.29 -0.93 10.25
N THR A 101 5.99 -0.76 9.12
CA THR A 101 5.77 -1.56 7.91
C THR A 101 5.92 -3.04 8.24
N HIS A 102 6.98 -3.40 8.96
CA HIS A 102 7.25 -4.76 9.36
C HIS A 102 6.15 -5.33 10.27
N GLN A 103 5.73 -4.56 11.28
CA GLN A 103 4.68 -4.95 12.19
C GLN A 103 3.35 -5.19 11.47
N ILE A 104 2.94 -4.28 10.58
CA ILE A 104 1.69 -4.43 9.81
C ILE A 104 1.77 -5.67 8.91
N PHE A 105 2.91 -5.88 8.25
CA PHE A 105 3.14 -7.05 7.41
C PHE A 105 3.02 -8.35 8.20
N ILE A 106 3.73 -8.48 9.33
CA ILE A 106 3.66 -9.67 10.19
C ILE A 106 2.22 -9.93 10.64
N THR A 107 1.55 -8.92 11.21
CA THR A 107 0.19 -9.08 11.72
C THR A 107 -0.74 -9.56 10.62
N HIS A 108 -0.68 -8.96 9.42
CA HIS A 108 -1.51 -9.37 8.29
C HIS A 108 -1.20 -10.80 7.83
N MET A 109 0.08 -11.18 7.76
CA MET A 109 0.47 -12.53 7.37
C MET A 109 0.07 -13.59 8.41
N GLN A 110 0.05 -13.26 9.70
CA GLN A 110 -0.47 -14.12 10.76
C GLN A 110 -1.98 -14.38 10.58
N ASP A 111 -2.76 -13.35 10.30
CA ASP A 111 -4.20 -13.47 10.03
C ASP A 111 -4.46 -14.40 8.83
N LEU A 112 -3.73 -14.18 7.72
CA LEU A 112 -3.81 -15.04 6.54
C LEU A 112 -3.43 -16.50 6.86
N ALA A 113 -2.37 -16.72 7.65
CA ALA A 113 -1.95 -18.05 8.07
C ALA A 113 -2.98 -18.75 8.96
N GLN A 114 -3.65 -18.01 9.83
CA GLN A 114 -4.72 -18.52 10.67
C GLN A 114 -5.90 -19.01 9.82
N MET A 115 -6.32 -18.19 8.85
CA MET A 115 -7.42 -18.49 7.92
C MET A 115 -7.07 -19.54 6.86
N ALA A 116 -5.79 -19.85 6.64
CA ALA A 116 -5.36 -20.75 5.59
C ALA A 116 -5.70 -22.22 5.87
N GLN A 117 -6.50 -22.81 4.98
CA GLN A 117 -7.04 -24.18 5.12
C GLN A 117 -6.50 -25.16 4.07
N ASN A 118 -5.79 -24.69 3.06
CA ASN A 118 -5.33 -25.53 1.96
C ASN A 118 -3.94 -25.14 1.47
N ARG A 119 -3.34 -26.06 0.72
CA ARG A 119 -1.97 -25.92 0.21
C ARG A 119 -1.78 -24.73 -0.73
N LYS A 120 -2.81 -24.32 -1.47
CA LYS A 120 -2.75 -23.14 -2.34
C LYS A 120 -2.58 -21.87 -1.51
N MET A 121 -3.34 -21.72 -0.43
CA MET A 121 -3.21 -20.59 0.50
C MET A 121 -1.83 -20.57 1.17
N TYR A 122 -1.32 -21.73 1.62
CA TYR A 122 0.03 -21.81 2.20
C TYR A 122 1.12 -21.37 1.22
N LYS A 123 1.03 -21.80 -0.06
CA LYS A 123 1.97 -21.36 -1.09
C LYS A 123 1.93 -19.85 -1.30
N ASN A 124 0.74 -19.26 -1.38
CA ASN A 124 0.59 -17.80 -1.54
C ASN A 124 1.24 -17.06 -0.36
N ILE A 125 0.97 -17.49 0.88
CA ILE A 125 1.60 -16.92 2.09
C ILE A 125 3.11 -16.99 2.01
N CYS A 126 3.67 -18.16 1.68
CA CYS A 126 5.12 -18.34 1.60
C CYS A 126 5.76 -17.49 0.50
N GLN A 127 5.11 -17.35 -0.67
CA GLN A 127 5.58 -16.50 -1.76
C GLN A 127 5.58 -15.01 -1.36
N THR A 128 4.55 -14.57 -0.65
CA THR A 128 4.47 -13.20 -0.14
C THR A 128 5.58 -12.93 0.88
N ILE A 129 5.80 -13.83 1.83
CA ILE A 129 6.90 -13.73 2.82
C ILE A 129 8.25 -13.68 2.10
N GLN A 130 8.49 -14.57 1.14
CA GLN A 130 9.73 -14.62 0.38
C GLN A 130 9.97 -13.33 -0.43
N THR A 131 8.91 -12.74 -1.00
CA THR A 131 9.01 -11.48 -1.73
C THR A 131 9.39 -10.33 -0.80
N TYR A 132 8.75 -10.27 0.37
CA TYR A 132 9.02 -9.25 1.37
C TYR A 132 10.42 -9.39 2.00
N GLN A 133 10.90 -10.62 2.21
CA GLN A 133 12.25 -10.91 2.73
C GLN A 133 13.37 -10.20 1.94
N ARG A 134 13.18 -9.99 0.63
CA ARG A 134 14.19 -9.35 -0.23
C ARG A 134 14.35 -7.84 0.01
N VAL A 135 13.42 -7.21 0.71
CA VAL A 135 13.39 -5.75 0.91
C VAL A 135 13.21 -5.33 2.36
N GLY A 136 12.62 -6.20 3.19
CA GLY A 136 12.46 -5.99 4.62
C GLY A 136 13.69 -6.44 5.39
N ASP A 137 13.64 -6.31 6.71
CA ASP A 137 14.69 -6.85 7.58
C ASP A 137 14.67 -8.38 7.55
N GLU A 138 15.71 -8.97 6.97
CA GLU A 138 15.83 -10.42 6.81
C GLU A 138 15.79 -11.15 8.16
N SER A 139 16.39 -10.57 9.21
CA SER A 139 16.45 -11.19 10.53
C SER A 139 15.06 -11.30 11.15
N LEU A 140 14.26 -10.25 11.06
CA LEU A 140 12.91 -10.23 11.58
C LEU A 140 11.96 -11.12 10.75
N VAL A 141 12.14 -11.18 9.44
CA VAL A 141 11.39 -12.11 8.59
C VAL A 141 11.73 -13.56 8.91
N GLN A 142 13.00 -13.87 9.18
CA GLN A 142 13.41 -15.21 9.56
C GLN A 142 12.85 -15.60 10.94
N GLU A 143 12.85 -14.68 11.90
CA GLU A 143 12.20 -14.88 13.19
C GLU A 143 10.70 -15.20 13.02
N PHE A 144 10.02 -14.42 12.17
CA PHE A 144 8.60 -14.64 11.87
C PHE A 144 8.34 -16.01 11.22
N ILE A 145 9.20 -16.47 10.31
CA ILE A 145 9.10 -17.82 9.73
C ILE A 145 9.20 -18.91 10.80
N GLU A 146 10.13 -18.77 11.75
CA GLU A 146 10.25 -19.72 12.86
C GLU A 146 9.03 -19.68 13.80
N GLN A 147 8.48 -18.49 14.08
CA GLN A 147 7.23 -18.35 14.83
C GLN A 147 6.05 -19.05 14.14
N LEU A 148 5.95 -18.96 12.81
CA LEU A 148 4.92 -19.68 12.04
C LEU A 148 5.10 -21.20 12.14
N LYS A 149 6.34 -21.71 12.05
CA LYS A 149 6.62 -23.15 12.18
C LYS A 149 6.22 -23.67 13.56
N GLN A 150 6.51 -22.93 14.62
CA GLN A 150 6.13 -23.29 15.99
C GLN A 150 4.61 -23.26 16.17
N THR A 151 3.96 -22.18 15.75
CA THR A 151 2.50 -21.99 15.88
C THR A 151 1.73 -23.07 15.12
N TYR A 152 2.15 -23.38 13.89
CA TYR A 152 1.45 -24.31 13.01
C TYR A 152 2.11 -25.69 12.90
N HIS A 153 2.78 -26.16 13.96
CA HIS A 153 3.49 -27.44 14.00
C HIS A 153 2.63 -28.67 13.64
N LYS A 154 1.29 -28.60 13.79
CA LYS A 154 0.34 -29.66 13.41
C LYS A 154 -0.15 -29.58 11.95
N ARG A 155 0.39 -28.66 11.14
CA ARG A 155 0.01 -28.47 9.72
C ARG A 155 1.19 -28.87 8.81
N PRO A 156 1.44 -30.17 8.57
CA PRO A 156 2.64 -30.64 7.87
C PRO A 156 2.78 -30.04 6.46
N ALA A 157 1.69 -29.93 5.71
CA ALA A 157 1.72 -29.31 4.38
C ALA A 157 2.12 -27.83 4.42
N PHE A 158 1.83 -27.10 5.49
CA PHE A 158 2.28 -25.71 5.64
C PHE A 158 3.77 -25.66 6.01
N LEU A 159 4.20 -26.52 6.94
CA LEU A 159 5.62 -26.65 7.29
C LEU A 159 6.49 -26.98 6.07
N ASP A 160 6.01 -27.83 5.18
CA ASP A 160 6.71 -28.17 3.94
C ASP A 160 6.86 -26.98 2.98
N GLU A 161 5.88 -26.07 2.93
CA GLU A 161 6.03 -24.84 2.15
C GLU A 161 6.96 -23.83 2.85
N LEU A 162 6.87 -23.68 4.18
CA LEU A 162 7.76 -22.79 4.96
C LEU A 162 9.24 -23.18 4.85
N LYS A 163 9.55 -24.49 4.86
CA LYS A 163 10.93 -25.00 4.69
C LYS A 163 11.57 -24.61 3.34
N LYS A 164 10.77 -24.28 2.32
CA LYS A 164 11.29 -23.88 1.01
C LYS A 164 11.80 -22.44 0.99
N ILE A 165 11.33 -21.60 1.91
CA ILE A 165 11.74 -20.19 1.99
C ILE A 165 13.21 -20.10 2.41
N SER A 166 13.61 -20.84 3.47
CA SER A 166 14.98 -20.84 4.00
C SER A 166 16.03 -21.35 3.02
N ASN A 167 15.64 -22.21 2.08
CA ASN A 167 16.56 -22.76 1.08
C ASN A 167 16.80 -21.82 -0.12
N SER A 168 16.12 -20.67 -0.17
CA SER A 168 16.17 -19.73 -1.29
C SER A 168 16.96 -18.45 -1.00
N SER A 169 17.44 -18.27 0.23
CA SER A 169 18.24 -17.10 0.66
C SER A 169 19.74 -17.21 0.34
N THR A 170 20.17 -18.16 -0.49
CA THR A 170 21.55 -18.16 -0.99
C THR A 170 21.75 -16.94 -1.91
N PRO A 171 22.62 -15.98 -1.56
CA PRO A 171 22.96 -14.89 -2.46
C PRO A 171 23.74 -15.47 -3.65
N ILE A 172 23.41 -15.02 -4.86
CA ILE A 172 24.34 -15.06 -6.01
C ILE A 172 25.31 -13.89 -5.85
#